data_AF-A0A1M6CI64-F1
#
_entry.id   AF-A0A1M6CI64-F1
#
_cell.length_a   1.000
_cell.length_b   1.000
_cell.length_c   1.000
_cell.angle_alpha   90.00
_cell.angle_beta   90.00
_cell.angle_gamma   90.00
#
_symmetry.space_group_name_H-M   'P 1'
#
loop_
_entity.id
_entity.type
_entity.pdbx_description
1 polymer ?
#
loop_
_entity_poly.entity_id
_entity_poly.type
_entity_poly.pdbx_seq_one_letter_code
_entity_poly.pdbx_strand_id
1 'polypeptide(L)'
;MNAKISILFYAKRAKTSINGLVPIYMRITIDGKRLEISSKRFILPEKWNQVQGKMKGNSEEARSINSYLDILKAKVYDVQKEIVQESELVTLETLKNKLLGKEEKKRMLIPIFNDHNKKMEQLVGKEYAKGTLGRYKTCLSHVQEFLKWKFNTSDIDIKKIDYAFLNDFEFYLRTEKDCNNNSAVKYLKNFGKIIRICLANGWIDKDPYLNYTSKFNEVTRVFLNEEELQRLSDKDFKNERLSLVRDIFLFSCYTGLAYIDTQQLTHSNINIGLDGNRWIFTKRQKTKTTSNIPLLPQTETIIEKYKNNPMCLNTGKLLPMLSNQKMNAYLKEIADLCGINKELAYHIARHTFATTVTLSNGVSIESVSKMLGHKNIKTTQHYAKILDSKVSQDMEQLKTILKKKEKQKNCEIPTLH
;
A
#
# COMPACT_ATOMS: atom_id res chain seq x y z
N MET A 1 -4.16 18.67 37.95
CA MET A 1 -5.11 18.47 39.07
C MET A 1 -4.74 17.18 39.77
N ASN A 2 -4.35 17.22 41.05
CA ASN A 2 -3.96 16.02 41.79
C ASN A 2 -5.22 15.22 42.17
N ALA A 3 -5.40 14.04 41.56
CA ALA A 3 -6.47 13.13 41.92
C ALA A 3 -6.36 12.75 43.41
N LYS A 4 -7.48 12.80 44.15
CA LYS A 4 -7.49 12.48 45.59
C LYS A 4 -7.40 10.95 45.78
N ILE A 5 -6.24 10.46 46.21
CA ILE A 5 -6.03 9.05 46.54
C ILE A 5 -6.33 8.81 48.02
N SER A 6 -7.20 7.83 48.31
CA SER A 6 -7.45 7.32 49.66
C SER A 6 -7.01 5.87 49.77
N ILE A 7 -6.17 5.56 50.75
CA ILE A 7 -5.65 4.21 51.03
C ILE A 7 -6.18 3.74 52.38
N LEU A 8 -6.86 2.59 52.40
CA LEU A 8 -7.41 1.97 53.61
C LEU A 8 -6.95 0.52 53.70
N PHE A 9 -6.48 0.10 54.87
CA PHE A 9 -6.26 -1.32 55.17
C PHE A 9 -7.45 -1.89 55.95
N TYR A 10 -7.84 -3.11 55.65
CA TYR A 10 -8.91 -3.80 56.38
C TYR A 10 -8.71 -5.32 56.36
N ALA A 11 -9.16 -5.97 57.43
CA ALA A 11 -9.16 -7.42 57.54
C ALA A 11 -10.41 -8.00 56.83
N LYS A 12 -10.20 -8.82 55.79
CA LYS A 12 -11.31 -9.35 54.97
C LYS A 12 -11.87 -10.64 55.57
N ARG A 13 -12.85 -10.48 56.48
CA ARG A 13 -13.49 -11.57 57.25
C ARG A 13 -14.18 -12.66 56.42
N ALA A 14 -14.49 -12.38 55.15
CA ALA A 14 -15.14 -13.35 54.25
C ALA A 14 -14.21 -14.47 53.74
N LYS A 15 -12.90 -14.42 54.03
CA LYS A 15 -11.91 -15.43 53.61
C LYS A 15 -11.10 -15.89 54.83
N THR A 16 -11.68 -16.78 55.63
CA THR A 16 -11.01 -17.35 56.82
C THR A 16 -10.14 -18.54 56.40
N SER A 17 -8.88 -18.54 56.84
CA SER A 17 -8.00 -19.71 56.70
C SER A 17 -8.34 -20.79 57.73
N ILE A 18 -7.87 -22.03 57.53
CA ILE A 18 -8.08 -23.18 58.44
C ILE A 18 -7.68 -22.86 59.89
N ASN A 19 -6.74 -21.94 60.10
CA ASN A 19 -6.23 -21.53 61.42
C ASN A 19 -6.93 -20.30 62.02
N GLY A 20 -8.12 -19.89 61.53
CA GLY A 20 -8.87 -18.74 62.04
C GLY A 20 -8.30 -17.35 61.67
N LEU A 21 -7.22 -17.32 60.88
CA LEU A 21 -6.59 -16.09 60.39
C LEU A 21 -7.33 -15.54 59.17
N VAL A 22 -7.43 -14.20 59.09
CA VAL A 22 -8.02 -13.49 57.96
C VAL A 22 -6.97 -12.64 57.23
N PRO A 23 -7.02 -12.55 55.89
CA PRO A 23 -6.09 -11.75 55.11
C PRO A 23 -6.35 -10.25 55.27
N ILE A 24 -5.28 -9.47 55.33
CA ILE A 24 -5.33 -8.00 55.30
C ILE A 24 -5.31 -7.55 53.83
N TYR A 25 -6.28 -6.72 53.45
CA TYR A 25 -6.37 -6.12 52.12
C TYR A 25 -6.11 -4.62 52.19
N MET A 26 -5.47 -4.10 51.16
CA MET A 26 -5.31 -2.67 50.89
C MET A 26 -6.34 -2.26 49.86
N ARG A 27 -7.17 -1.27 50.19
CA ARG A 27 -8.12 -0.63 49.28
C ARG A 27 -7.59 0.73 48.89
N ILE A 28 -7.39 0.95 47.59
CA ILE A 28 -7.01 2.23 47.01
C ILE A 28 -8.25 2.80 46.31
N THR A 29 -8.59 4.05 46.61
CA THR A 29 -9.71 4.77 45.99
C THR A 29 -9.19 5.99 45.25
N ILE A 30 -9.56 6.14 43.98
CA ILE A 30 -9.23 7.28 43.12
C ILE A 30 -10.52 7.69 42.41
N ASP A 31 -10.95 8.94 42.58
CA ASP A 31 -12.15 9.51 41.95
C ASP A 31 -13.39 8.60 42.03
N GLY A 32 -13.63 8.04 43.23
CA GLY A 32 -14.77 7.17 43.52
C GLY A 32 -14.61 5.70 43.11
N LYS A 33 -13.63 5.36 42.26
CA LYS A 33 -13.34 3.96 41.87
C LYS A 33 -12.40 3.30 42.87
N ARG A 34 -12.60 1.99 43.14
CA ARG A 34 -11.88 1.24 44.18
C ARG A 34 -11.09 0.06 43.61
N LEU A 35 -9.87 -0.13 44.10
CA LEU A 35 -8.99 -1.27 43.81
C LEU A 35 -8.66 -1.97 45.13
N GLU A 36 -8.88 -3.29 45.20
CA GLU A 36 -8.51 -4.09 46.37
C GLU A 36 -7.31 -4.99 46.03
N ILE A 37 -6.23 -4.88 46.81
CA ILE A 37 -5.01 -5.66 46.66
C ILE A 37 -4.75 -6.39 47.98
N SER A 38 -4.47 -7.70 47.91
CA SER A 38 -4.06 -8.45 49.09
C SER A 38 -2.67 -8.00 49.55
N SER A 39 -2.51 -7.71 50.84
CA SER A 39 -1.19 -7.44 51.43
C SER A 39 -0.34 -8.71 51.60
N LYS A 40 -0.92 -9.90 51.36
CA LYS A 40 -0.32 -11.21 51.67
C LYS A 40 0.01 -11.43 53.15
N ARG A 41 -0.42 -10.54 54.04
CA ARG A 41 -0.36 -10.72 55.50
C ARG A 41 -1.72 -11.17 56.03
N PHE A 42 -1.67 -11.95 57.11
CA PHE A 42 -2.84 -12.50 57.76
C PHE A 42 -2.83 -12.11 59.24
N ILE A 43 -4.00 -11.97 59.83
CA ILE A 43 -4.15 -11.56 61.23
C ILE A 43 -5.37 -12.23 61.86
N LEU A 44 -5.36 -12.39 63.19
CA LEU A 44 -6.57 -12.69 63.94
C LEU A 44 -7.51 -11.47 63.96
N PRO A 45 -8.82 -11.63 63.66
CA PRO A 45 -9.76 -10.50 63.62
C PRO A 45 -9.80 -9.64 64.89
N GLU A 46 -9.58 -10.23 66.05
CA GLU A 46 -9.61 -9.56 67.36
C GLU A 46 -8.44 -8.58 67.55
N LYS A 47 -7.27 -8.96 67.01
CA LYS A 47 -6.04 -8.17 67.02
C LYS A 47 -6.06 -7.03 66.00
N TRP A 48 -7.09 -6.89 65.17
CA TRP A 48 -7.19 -5.81 64.17
C TRP A 48 -7.93 -4.58 64.71
N ASN A 49 -7.38 -3.39 64.49
CA ASN A 49 -8.07 -2.12 64.71
C ASN A 49 -8.64 -1.61 63.37
N GLN A 50 -9.96 -1.65 63.23
CA GLN A 50 -10.63 -1.28 61.99
C GLN A 50 -10.57 0.24 61.70
N VAL A 51 -10.57 1.08 62.74
CA VAL A 51 -10.53 2.54 62.59
C VAL A 51 -9.12 2.99 62.18
N GLN A 52 -8.10 2.42 62.82
CA GLN A 52 -6.71 2.76 62.52
C GLN A 52 -6.17 2.04 61.29
N GLY A 53 -6.82 0.96 60.84
CA GLY A 53 -6.31 0.11 59.76
C GLY A 53 -4.96 -0.54 60.11
N LYS A 54 -4.76 -0.87 61.39
CA LYS A 54 -3.50 -1.40 61.94
C LYS A 54 -3.77 -2.55 62.91
N MET A 55 -2.74 -3.37 63.16
CA MET A 55 -2.75 -4.34 64.25
C MET A 55 -2.66 -3.63 65.60
N LYS A 56 -3.50 -4.06 66.57
CA LYS A 56 -3.53 -3.56 67.95
C LYS A 56 -2.29 -4.02 68.72
N GLY A 57 -1.89 -3.19 69.68
CA GLY A 57 -0.82 -3.51 70.63
C GLY A 57 0.58 -3.16 70.11
N ASN A 58 1.57 -3.41 70.96
CA ASN A 58 2.99 -3.04 70.76
C ASN A 58 3.93 -4.25 70.67
N SER A 59 3.38 -5.45 70.42
CA SER A 59 4.18 -6.66 70.24
C SER A 59 5.08 -6.57 69.02
N GLU A 60 6.12 -7.40 68.96
CA GLU A 60 7.00 -7.51 67.79
C GLU A 60 6.21 -7.86 66.51
N GLU A 61 5.22 -8.76 66.63
CA GLU A 61 4.27 -9.10 65.58
C GLU A 61 3.50 -7.86 65.08
N ALA A 62 2.96 -7.04 66.00
CA ALA A 62 2.22 -5.83 65.66
C ALA A 62 3.10 -4.79 64.97
N ARG A 63 4.33 -4.59 65.46
CA ARG A 63 5.30 -3.67 64.83
C ARG A 63 5.68 -4.14 63.43
N SER A 64 5.95 -5.43 63.25
CA SER A 64 6.32 -6.03 61.96
C SER A 64 5.20 -5.90 60.93
N ILE A 65 3.97 -6.25 61.29
CA ILE A 65 2.81 -6.11 60.39
C ILE A 65 2.56 -4.64 60.06
N ASN A 66 2.52 -3.76 61.06
CA ASN A 66 2.23 -2.34 60.82
C ASN A 66 3.31 -1.67 59.96
N SER A 67 4.59 -1.97 60.20
CA SER A 67 5.70 -1.49 59.36
C SER A 67 5.55 -1.96 57.90
N TYR A 68 5.19 -3.22 57.68
CA TYR A 68 4.94 -3.74 56.34
C TYR A 68 3.77 -3.03 55.63
N LEU A 69 2.68 -2.74 56.35
CA LEU A 69 1.55 -1.98 55.80
C LEU A 69 1.96 -0.53 55.46
N ASP A 70 2.77 0.10 56.31
CA ASP A 70 3.31 1.46 56.05
C ASP A 70 4.22 1.46 54.81
N ILE A 71 5.05 0.43 54.59
CA ILE A 71 5.85 0.24 53.36
C ILE A 71 4.95 0.10 52.11
N LEU A 72 3.89 -0.70 52.19
CA LEU A 72 2.95 -0.85 51.07
C LEU A 72 2.27 0.48 50.72
N LYS A 73 1.92 1.26 51.76
CA LYS A 73 1.34 2.59 51.58
C LYS A 73 2.34 3.55 50.92
N ALA A 74 3.60 3.57 51.36
CA ALA A 74 4.66 4.37 50.76
C ALA A 74 4.84 4.04 49.27
N LYS A 75 4.89 2.74 48.93
CA LYS A 75 5.03 2.28 47.54
C LYS A 75 3.91 2.80 46.62
N VAL A 76 2.67 2.91 47.12
CA VAL A 76 1.56 3.48 46.34
C VAL A 76 1.82 4.96 46.01
N TYR A 77 2.31 5.72 46.98
CA TYR A 77 2.63 7.14 46.76
C TYR A 77 3.85 7.33 45.87
N ASP A 78 4.85 6.46 45.93
CA ASP A 78 6.01 6.50 45.03
C ASP A 78 5.58 6.27 43.58
N VAL A 79 4.75 5.26 43.31
CA VAL A 79 4.20 5.01 41.97
C VAL A 79 3.34 6.19 41.50
N GLN A 80 2.55 6.80 42.38
CA GLN A 80 1.80 8.01 42.03
C GLN A 80 2.75 9.15 41.62
N LYS A 81 3.84 9.36 42.37
CA LYS A 81 4.84 10.39 42.06
C LYS A 81 5.48 10.15 40.70
N GLU A 82 5.82 8.91 40.36
CA GLU A 82 6.35 8.55 39.04
C GLU A 82 5.37 8.87 37.90
N ILE A 83 4.08 8.52 38.05
CA ILE A 83 3.04 8.82 37.03
C ILE A 83 2.94 10.34 36.80
N VAL A 84 2.97 11.13 37.88
CA VAL A 84 2.92 12.60 37.78
C VAL A 84 4.18 13.16 37.11
N GLN A 85 5.36 12.62 37.42
CA GLN A 85 6.63 13.02 36.78
C GLN A 85 6.65 12.72 35.27
N GLU A 86 6.03 11.61 34.85
CA GLU A 86 5.87 11.24 33.44
C GLU A 86 4.77 12.03 32.71
N SER A 87 4.13 13.00 33.38
CA SER A 87 3.01 13.78 32.84
C SER A 87 1.79 12.93 32.42
N GLU A 88 1.65 11.73 32.99
CA GLU A 88 0.51 10.85 32.76
C GLU A 88 -0.65 11.16 33.75
N LEU A 89 -1.88 10.82 33.37
CA LEU A 89 -3.04 10.97 34.25
C LEU A 89 -3.04 9.85 35.30
N VAL A 90 -3.15 10.25 36.58
CA VAL A 90 -3.27 9.33 37.71
C VAL A 90 -4.68 8.73 37.72
N THR A 91 -4.81 7.53 37.15
CA THR A 91 -6.05 6.74 37.15
C THR A 91 -5.83 5.42 37.89
N LEU A 92 -6.93 4.77 38.26
CA LEU A 92 -6.87 3.47 38.93
C LEU A 92 -6.20 2.39 38.08
N GLU A 93 -6.27 2.51 36.75
CA GLU A 93 -5.68 1.59 35.80
C GLU A 93 -4.17 1.83 35.63
N THR A 94 -3.75 3.08 35.43
CA THR A 94 -2.31 3.43 35.33
C THR A 94 -1.58 3.08 36.63
N LEU A 95 -2.18 3.40 37.79
CA LEU A 95 -1.64 3.02 39.10
C LEU A 95 -1.56 1.50 39.28
N LYS A 96 -2.61 0.76 38.90
CA LYS A 96 -2.63 -0.72 38.99
C LYS A 96 -1.56 -1.35 38.11
N ASN A 97 -1.40 -0.87 36.88
CA ASN A 97 -0.46 -1.44 35.92
C ASN A 97 0.99 -1.23 36.38
N LYS A 98 1.35 -0.02 36.82
CA LYS A 98 2.68 0.22 37.39
C LYS A 98 2.92 -0.54 38.70
N LEU A 99 1.95 -0.56 39.61
CA LEU A 99 2.11 -1.22 40.91
C LEU A 99 2.24 -2.75 40.81
N LEU A 100 1.66 -3.35 39.77
CA LEU A 100 1.79 -4.78 39.43
C LEU A 100 2.98 -5.09 38.49
N GLY A 101 3.77 -4.09 38.10
CA GLY A 101 4.90 -4.27 37.16
C GLY A 101 4.46 -4.67 35.75
N LYS A 102 3.20 -4.40 35.38
CA LYS A 102 2.72 -4.53 34.00
C LYS A 102 3.07 -3.24 33.27
N GLU A 103 4.34 -3.03 32.95
CA GLU A 103 4.71 -2.04 31.95
C GLU A 103 4.02 -2.42 30.64
N GLU A 104 3.28 -1.48 30.04
CA GLU A 104 2.90 -1.63 28.65
C GLU A 104 4.20 -1.75 27.86
N LYS A 105 4.45 -2.93 27.27
CA LYS A 105 5.61 -3.13 26.41
C LYS A 105 5.58 -2.07 25.32
N LYS A 106 6.49 -1.09 25.39
CA LYS A 106 6.69 -0.11 24.33
C LYS A 106 6.87 -0.84 23.02
N ARG A 107 6.03 -0.51 22.04
CA ARG A 107 6.05 -1.12 20.72
C ARG A 107 6.75 -0.17 19.77
N MET A 108 7.89 -0.62 19.29
CA MET A 108 8.73 0.20 18.43
C MET A 108 8.36 0.01 16.95
N LEU A 109 8.45 1.07 16.17
CA LEU A 109 8.03 1.10 14.78
C LEU A 109 8.87 0.18 13.88
N ILE A 110 10.21 0.25 14.01
CA ILE A 110 11.11 -0.45 13.10
C ILE A 110 10.97 -1.98 13.19
N PRO A 111 10.87 -2.62 14.37
CA PRO A 111 10.59 -4.05 14.49
C PRO A 111 9.28 -4.47 13.84
N ILE A 112 8.22 -3.67 13.98
CA ILE A 112 6.90 -3.98 13.37
C ILE A 112 7.01 -3.95 11.84
N PHE A 113 7.67 -2.94 11.30
CA PHE A 113 7.88 -2.82 9.85
C PHE A 113 8.77 -3.98 9.33
N ASN A 114 9.82 -4.34 10.05
CA ASN A 114 10.67 -5.48 9.70
C ASN A 114 9.89 -6.81 9.70
N ASP A 115 9.07 -7.07 10.72
CA ASP A 115 8.22 -8.27 10.78
C ASP A 115 7.25 -8.32 9.59
N HIS A 116 6.62 -7.20 9.26
CA HIS A 116 5.79 -7.08 8.06
C HIS A 116 6.57 -7.44 6.79
N ASN A 117 7.76 -6.87 6.60
CA ASN A 117 8.58 -7.11 5.41
C ASN A 117 9.07 -8.56 5.33
N LYS A 118 9.39 -9.19 6.47
CA LYS A 118 9.79 -10.61 6.55
C LYS A 118 8.64 -11.55 6.17
N LYS A 119 7.43 -11.29 6.70
CA LYS A 119 6.22 -12.05 6.31
C LYS A 119 5.91 -11.87 4.83
N MET A 120 6.02 -10.63 4.33
CA MET A 120 5.79 -10.33 2.92
C MET A 120 6.80 -11.04 2.01
N GLU A 121 8.08 -11.14 2.43
CA GLU A 121 9.12 -11.86 1.72
C GLU A 121 8.82 -13.36 1.57
N GLN A 122 8.32 -14.00 2.62
CA GLN A 122 7.88 -15.41 2.58
C GLN A 122 6.68 -15.64 1.64
N LEU A 123 5.92 -14.59 1.34
CA LEU A 123 4.75 -14.62 0.47
C LEU A 123 5.05 -14.14 -0.97
N VAL A 124 6.32 -13.85 -1.30
CA VAL A 124 6.72 -13.50 -2.67
C VAL A 124 6.51 -14.69 -3.60
N GLY A 125 5.89 -14.44 -4.74
CA GLY A 125 5.55 -15.46 -5.74
C GLY A 125 4.21 -16.16 -5.48
N LYS A 126 3.66 -16.06 -4.26
CA LYS A 126 2.31 -16.53 -3.90
C LYS A 126 1.30 -15.38 -3.96
N GLU A 127 1.51 -14.38 -3.11
CA GLU A 127 0.61 -13.22 -2.99
C GLU A 127 1.25 -11.92 -3.48
N TYR A 128 2.55 -11.76 -3.25
CA TYR A 128 3.26 -10.52 -3.55
C TYR A 128 4.25 -10.68 -4.69
N ALA A 129 4.37 -9.62 -5.49
CA ALA A 129 5.44 -9.50 -6.48
C ALA A 129 6.73 -9.00 -5.80
N LYS A 130 7.89 -9.46 -6.28
CA LYS A 130 9.22 -9.02 -5.81
C LYS A 130 9.38 -7.50 -5.81
N GLY A 131 8.84 -6.83 -6.84
CA GLY A 131 8.86 -5.36 -6.93
C GLY A 131 8.01 -4.65 -5.86
N THR A 132 6.95 -5.29 -5.36
CA THR A 132 6.16 -4.74 -4.25
C THR A 132 6.96 -4.82 -2.95
N LEU A 133 7.61 -5.95 -2.67
CA LEU A 133 8.48 -6.09 -1.50
C LEU A 133 9.62 -5.07 -1.52
N GLY A 134 10.25 -4.87 -2.69
CA GLY A 134 11.30 -3.87 -2.87
C GLY A 134 10.85 -2.47 -2.43
N ARG A 135 9.64 -2.05 -2.79
CA ARG A 135 9.09 -0.74 -2.36
C ARG A 135 8.90 -0.63 -0.85
N TYR A 136 8.49 -1.70 -0.16
CA TYR A 136 8.37 -1.69 1.30
C TYR A 136 9.73 -1.70 1.99
N LYS A 137 10.73 -2.41 1.45
CA LYS A 137 12.12 -2.34 1.93
C LYS A 137 12.70 -0.93 1.76
N THR A 138 12.50 -0.30 0.60
CA THR A 138 12.91 1.10 0.38
C THR A 138 12.17 2.07 1.30
N CYS A 139 10.85 1.88 1.48
CA CYS A 139 10.07 2.70 2.41
C CYS A 139 10.60 2.61 3.85
N LEU A 140 10.98 1.40 4.29
CA LEU A 140 11.59 1.20 5.60
C LEU A 140 12.92 1.95 5.74
N SER A 141 13.81 1.85 4.73
CA SER A 141 15.08 2.61 4.74
C SER A 141 14.84 4.12 4.81
N HIS A 142 13.88 4.65 4.04
CA HIS A 142 13.51 6.07 4.12
C HIS A 142 12.99 6.46 5.50
N VAL A 143 12.18 5.62 6.15
CA VAL A 143 11.72 5.87 7.52
C VAL A 143 12.89 5.87 8.51
N GLN A 144 13.81 4.90 8.42
CA GLN A 144 14.99 4.85 9.30
C GLN A 144 15.89 6.08 9.14
N GLU A 145 16.11 6.52 7.91
CA GLU A 145 16.91 7.72 7.62
C GLU A 145 16.19 9.00 8.08
N PHE A 146 14.87 9.07 7.91
CA PHE A 146 14.04 10.17 8.43
C PHE A 146 14.12 10.27 9.96
N LEU A 147 14.04 9.15 10.67
CA LEU A 147 14.13 9.12 12.13
C LEU A 147 15.48 9.67 12.63
N LYS A 148 16.57 9.35 11.91
CA LYS A 148 17.88 9.94 12.18
C LYS A 148 17.93 11.43 11.86
N TRP A 149 17.39 11.84 10.72
CA TRP A 149 17.40 13.25 10.27
C TRP A 149 16.58 14.18 11.19
N LYS A 150 15.36 13.80 11.58
CA LYS A 150 14.45 14.65 12.36
C LYS A 150 14.65 14.54 13.87
N PHE A 151 14.87 13.32 14.37
CA PHE A 151 14.81 13.02 15.80
C PHE A 151 16.14 12.49 16.37
N ASN A 152 17.16 12.32 15.52
CA ASN A 152 18.45 11.71 15.89
C ASN A 152 18.31 10.37 16.63
N THR A 153 17.33 9.56 16.22
CA THR A 153 17.03 8.25 16.82
C THR A 153 17.04 7.16 15.75
N SER A 154 17.31 5.92 16.17
CA SER A 154 17.21 4.74 15.30
C SER A 154 15.79 4.17 15.23
N ASP A 155 14.93 4.52 16.19
CA ASP A 155 13.58 3.98 16.30
C ASP A 155 12.65 4.92 17.10
N ILE A 156 11.35 4.71 16.98
CA ILE A 156 10.32 5.51 17.65
C ILE A 156 9.20 4.61 18.16
N ASP A 157 8.63 4.97 19.32
CA ASP A 157 7.41 4.35 19.84
C ASP A 157 6.25 4.68 18.90
N ILE A 158 5.46 3.68 18.51
CA ILE A 158 4.28 3.87 17.65
C ILE A 158 3.26 4.84 18.23
N LYS A 159 3.20 5.00 19.56
CA LYS A 159 2.30 5.97 20.22
C LYS A 159 2.68 7.44 19.95
N LYS A 160 3.92 7.70 19.50
CA LYS A 160 4.40 9.05 19.12
C LYS A 160 4.14 9.38 17.65
N ILE A 161 3.53 8.47 16.89
CA ILE A 161 3.23 8.70 15.48
C ILE A 161 1.88 9.40 15.38
N ASP A 162 1.92 10.69 15.10
CA ASP A 162 0.75 11.54 14.93
C ASP A 162 0.68 12.14 13.52
N TYR A 163 -0.25 13.07 13.32
CA TYR A 163 -0.39 13.79 12.05
C TYR A 163 0.85 14.62 11.70
N ALA A 164 1.52 15.22 12.69
CA ALA A 164 2.72 16.02 12.48
C ALA A 164 3.88 15.15 11.97
N PHE A 165 4.04 13.94 12.54
CA PHE A 165 5.00 12.96 12.05
C PHE A 165 4.81 12.64 10.55
N LEU A 166 3.56 12.49 10.10
CA LEU A 166 3.27 12.21 8.69
C LEU A 166 3.66 13.37 7.77
N ASN A 167 3.36 14.60 8.18
CA ASN A 167 3.72 15.80 7.42
C ASN A 167 5.23 16.01 7.37
N ASP A 168 5.93 15.82 8.49
CA ASP A 168 7.39 15.89 8.55
C ASP A 168 8.04 14.81 7.68
N PHE A 169 7.49 13.59 7.69
CA PHE A 169 7.98 12.51 6.84
C PHE A 169 7.74 12.80 5.36
N GLU A 170 6.57 13.35 5.01
CA GLU A 170 6.30 13.80 3.64
C GLU A 170 7.27 14.89 3.19
N PHE A 171 7.52 15.87 4.05
CA PHE A 171 8.46 16.95 3.79
C PHE A 171 9.87 16.41 3.54
N TYR A 172 10.34 15.50 4.41
CA TYR A 172 11.62 14.81 4.24
C TYR A 172 11.72 14.06 2.90
N LEU A 173 10.68 13.32 2.52
CA LEU A 173 10.68 12.60 1.24
C LEU A 173 10.85 13.55 0.05
N ARG A 174 10.25 14.74 0.10
CA ARG A 174 10.30 15.72 -1.00
C ARG A 174 11.57 16.55 -1.02
N THR A 175 12.15 16.84 0.14
CA THR A 175 13.31 17.74 0.25
C THR A 175 14.63 16.97 0.28
N GLU A 176 14.76 15.99 1.15
CA GLU A 176 16.01 15.24 1.35
C GLU A 176 16.15 14.05 0.40
N LYS A 177 15.02 13.44 -0.03
CA LYS A 177 15.03 12.33 -0.99
C LYS A 177 14.67 12.72 -2.41
N ASP A 178 14.41 14.01 -2.64
CA ASP A 178 14.00 14.57 -3.94
C ASP A 178 12.89 13.73 -4.62
N CYS A 179 11.99 13.16 -3.81
CA CYS A 179 10.91 12.34 -4.34
C CYS A 179 9.87 13.24 -4.97
N ASN A 180 9.57 13.00 -6.24
CA ASN A 180 8.39 13.58 -6.86
C ASN A 180 7.10 13.22 -6.08
N ASN A 181 6.05 14.02 -6.28
CA ASN A 181 4.77 13.88 -5.58
C ASN A 181 4.24 12.45 -5.56
N ASN A 182 4.24 11.77 -6.71
CA ASN A 182 3.64 10.45 -6.82
C ASN A 182 4.47 9.37 -6.13
N SER A 183 5.79 9.53 -6.05
CA SER A 183 6.68 8.65 -5.29
C SER A 183 6.49 8.87 -3.79
N ALA A 184 6.48 10.14 -3.32
CA ALA A 184 6.24 10.46 -1.92
C ALA A 184 4.91 9.89 -1.42
N VAL A 185 3.81 10.15 -2.14
CA VAL A 185 2.47 9.61 -1.81
C VAL A 185 2.46 8.08 -1.78
N LYS A 186 3.23 7.39 -2.64
CA LYS A 186 3.33 5.92 -2.59
C LYS A 186 4.03 5.44 -1.32
N TYR A 187 5.12 6.09 -0.91
CA TYR A 187 5.81 5.74 0.33
C TYR A 187 4.92 5.99 1.55
N LEU A 188 4.22 7.12 1.60
CA LEU A 188 3.23 7.40 2.65
C LEU A 188 2.11 6.36 2.68
N LYS A 189 1.61 5.90 1.52
CA LYS A 189 0.61 4.82 1.50
C LYS A 189 1.16 3.49 2.01
N ASN A 190 2.40 3.14 1.66
CA ASN A 190 3.07 1.95 2.17
C ASN A 190 3.29 2.05 3.69
N PHE A 191 3.74 3.21 4.18
CA PHE A 191 3.87 3.48 5.60
C PHE A 191 2.52 3.37 6.32
N GLY A 192 1.46 3.92 5.73
CA GLY A 192 0.10 3.79 6.24
C GLY A 192 -0.41 2.34 6.31
N LYS A 193 0.14 1.39 5.53
CA LYS A 193 -0.18 -0.04 5.73
C LYS A 193 0.35 -0.54 7.07
N ILE A 194 1.53 -0.09 7.50
CA ILE A 194 2.13 -0.44 8.79
C ILE A 194 1.32 0.15 9.95
N ILE A 195 0.90 1.41 9.82
CA ILE A 195 0.03 2.05 10.82
C ILE A 195 -1.32 1.34 10.93
N ARG A 196 -1.93 0.95 9.80
CA ARG A 196 -3.17 0.16 9.82
C ARG A 196 -3.00 -1.20 10.49
N ILE A 197 -1.83 -1.84 10.39
CA ILE A 197 -1.54 -3.07 11.14
C ILE A 197 -1.52 -2.75 12.65
N CYS A 198 -0.91 -1.63 13.06
CA CYS A 198 -0.89 -1.22 14.46
C CYS A 198 -2.31 -0.96 15.00
N LEU A 199 -3.16 -0.26 14.23
CA LEU A 199 -4.57 -0.03 14.56
C LEU A 199 -5.35 -1.34 14.67
N ALA A 200 -5.21 -2.23 13.68
CA ALA A 200 -5.94 -3.50 13.64
C ALA A 200 -5.59 -4.43 14.81
N ASN A 201 -4.38 -4.32 15.37
CA ASN A 201 -3.97 -5.06 16.56
C ASN A 201 -4.26 -4.32 17.87
N GLY A 202 -4.89 -3.15 17.84
CA GLY A 202 -5.18 -2.33 19.03
C GLY A 202 -3.92 -1.79 19.72
N TRP A 203 -2.84 -1.56 18.98
CA TRP A 203 -1.59 -1.04 19.55
C TRP A 203 -1.52 0.49 19.60
N ILE A 204 -2.36 1.16 18.81
CA ILE A 204 -2.57 2.60 18.82
C ILE A 204 -4.07 2.87 18.81
N ASP A 205 -4.51 3.87 19.58
CA ASP A 205 -5.94 4.17 19.77
C ASP A 205 -6.46 5.16 18.72
N LYS A 206 -5.58 6.03 18.21
CA LYS A 206 -5.92 7.09 17.26
C LYS A 206 -5.21 6.85 15.94
N ASP A 207 -5.95 6.99 14.83
CA ASP A 207 -5.38 6.89 13.49
C ASP A 207 -4.72 8.22 13.09
N PRO A 208 -3.38 8.29 12.93
CA PRO A 208 -2.72 9.51 12.47
C PRO A 208 -3.09 9.88 11.01
N TYR A 209 -3.62 8.93 10.22
CA TYR A 209 -4.05 9.17 8.85
C TYR A 209 -5.46 9.76 8.72
N LEU A 210 -6.23 9.88 9.81
CA LEU A 210 -7.65 10.26 9.74
C LEU A 210 -7.88 11.57 8.96
N ASN A 211 -7.03 12.57 9.19
CA ASN A 211 -7.08 13.88 8.51
C ASN A 211 -5.97 14.04 7.45
N TYR A 212 -5.24 12.98 7.15
CA TYR A 212 -4.15 13.02 6.18
C TYR A 212 -4.70 12.80 4.77
N THR A 213 -4.59 13.83 3.93
CA THR A 213 -5.01 13.77 2.53
C THR A 213 -3.83 14.00 1.61
N SER A 214 -3.72 13.13 0.60
CA SER A 214 -2.58 13.12 -0.30
C SER A 214 -3.06 12.69 -1.68
N LYS A 215 -2.90 13.57 -2.67
CA LYS A 215 -3.39 13.36 -4.04
C LYS A 215 -2.23 13.03 -4.97
N PHE A 216 -2.44 12.04 -5.83
CA PHE A 216 -1.53 11.82 -6.95
C PHE A 216 -1.72 12.94 -7.96
N ASN A 217 -0.62 13.46 -8.47
CA ASN A 217 -0.64 14.32 -9.64
C ASN A 217 -0.94 13.44 -10.85
N GLU A 218 -1.91 13.85 -11.66
CA GLU A 218 -2.16 13.18 -12.93
C GLU A 218 -0.92 13.34 -13.80
N VAL A 219 -0.46 12.23 -14.37
CA VAL A 219 0.68 12.22 -15.29
C VAL A 219 0.11 11.99 -16.68
N THR A 220 0.31 12.96 -17.56
CA THR A 220 -0.01 12.83 -18.98
C THR A 220 0.80 11.69 -19.56
N ARG A 221 0.10 10.68 -20.10
CA ARG A 221 0.75 9.51 -20.68
C ARG A 221 1.24 9.86 -22.07
N VAL A 222 2.54 9.78 -22.28
CA VAL A 222 3.15 9.93 -23.60
C VAL A 222 2.83 8.68 -24.43
N PHE A 223 2.44 8.89 -25.68
CA PHE A 223 2.22 7.86 -26.71
C PHE A 223 2.74 8.38 -28.05
N LEU A 224 2.94 7.48 -29.01
CA LEU A 224 3.32 7.84 -30.38
C LEU A 224 2.08 8.11 -31.22
N ASN A 225 2.05 9.23 -31.94
CA ASN A 225 1.03 9.48 -32.95
C ASN A 225 1.28 8.60 -34.21
N GLU A 226 0.37 8.66 -35.18
CA GLU A 226 0.44 7.84 -36.39
C GLU A 226 1.74 8.09 -37.18
N GLU A 227 2.11 9.35 -37.38
CA GLU A 227 3.33 9.73 -38.11
C GLU A 227 4.60 9.24 -37.42
N GLU A 228 4.70 9.37 -36.10
CA GLU A 228 5.83 8.88 -35.31
C GLU A 228 5.92 7.36 -35.33
N LEU A 229 4.78 6.67 -35.23
CA LEU A 229 4.72 5.21 -35.31
C LEU A 229 5.18 4.73 -36.70
N GLN A 230 4.72 5.41 -37.76
CA GLN A 230 5.10 5.13 -39.14
C GLN A 230 6.59 5.38 -39.38
N ARG A 231 7.14 6.52 -38.93
CA ARG A 231 8.59 6.81 -38.99
C ARG A 231 9.41 5.73 -38.31
N LEU A 232 8.93 5.18 -37.20
CA LEU A 232 9.62 4.13 -36.47
C LEU A 232 9.55 2.78 -37.22
N SER A 233 8.42 2.50 -37.89
CA SER A 233 8.24 1.32 -38.74
C SER A 233 9.12 1.35 -39.99
N ASP A 234 9.19 2.50 -40.66
CA ASP A 234 9.90 2.65 -41.95
C ASP A 234 11.41 2.85 -41.80
N LYS A 235 11.87 3.17 -40.59
CA LYS A 235 13.30 3.39 -40.34
C LYS A 235 14.07 2.10 -40.53
N ASP A 236 14.93 2.07 -41.54
CA ASP A 236 15.93 1.02 -41.68
C ASP A 236 17.14 1.28 -40.78
N PHE A 237 17.45 0.30 -39.92
CA PHE A 237 18.60 0.36 -39.02
C PHE A 237 19.66 -0.60 -39.53
N LYS A 238 20.84 -0.06 -39.88
CA LYS A 238 22.04 -0.85 -40.23
C LYS A 238 22.49 -1.81 -39.12
N ASN A 239 22.05 -1.57 -37.88
CA ASN A 239 22.39 -2.37 -36.71
C ASN A 239 21.25 -3.35 -36.39
N GLU A 240 21.53 -4.65 -36.44
CA GLU A 240 20.58 -5.72 -36.12
C GLU A 240 19.98 -5.58 -34.71
N ARG A 241 20.76 -5.12 -33.73
CA ARG A 241 20.31 -4.91 -32.35
C ARG A 241 19.21 -3.86 -32.25
N LEU A 242 19.35 -2.75 -32.99
CA LEU A 242 18.36 -1.68 -33.01
C LEU A 242 17.12 -2.12 -33.79
N SER A 243 17.32 -2.80 -34.93
CA SER A 243 16.23 -3.44 -35.69
C SER A 243 15.41 -4.39 -34.82
N LEU A 244 16.07 -5.23 -34.01
CA LEU A 244 15.40 -6.13 -33.08
C LEU A 244 14.55 -5.39 -32.04
N VAL A 245 15.12 -4.36 -31.40
CA VAL A 245 14.41 -3.58 -30.37
C VAL A 245 13.23 -2.83 -30.98
N ARG A 246 13.41 -2.22 -32.16
CA ARG A 246 12.35 -1.58 -32.95
C ARG A 246 11.21 -2.56 -33.21
N ASP A 247 11.51 -3.73 -33.76
CA ASP A 247 10.48 -4.72 -34.12
C ASP A 247 9.69 -5.19 -32.90
N ILE A 248 10.36 -5.50 -31.79
CA ILE A 248 9.70 -5.91 -30.54
C ILE A 248 8.83 -4.78 -29.97
N PHE A 249 9.30 -3.54 -30.06
CA PHE A 249 8.55 -2.37 -29.61
C PHE A 249 7.31 -2.14 -30.48
N LEU A 250 7.44 -2.24 -31.81
CA LEU A 250 6.32 -2.20 -32.76
C LEU A 250 5.31 -3.32 -32.52
N PHE A 251 5.78 -4.56 -32.31
CA PHE A 251 4.92 -5.68 -31.90
C PHE A 251 4.08 -5.30 -30.67
N SER A 252 4.67 -4.64 -29.69
CA SER A 252 3.95 -4.19 -28.49
C SER A 252 3.05 -2.97 -28.76
N CYS A 253 3.37 -2.12 -29.74
CA CYS A 253 2.52 -1.03 -30.20
C CYS A 253 1.26 -1.55 -30.89
N TYR A 254 1.33 -2.71 -31.54
CA TYR A 254 0.20 -3.33 -32.25
C TYR A 254 -0.55 -4.39 -31.43
N THR A 255 -0.04 -4.79 -30.26
CA THR A 255 -0.71 -5.76 -29.37
C THR A 255 -1.09 -5.20 -28.01
N GLY A 256 -0.48 -4.09 -27.58
CA GLY A 256 -0.71 -3.48 -26.27
C GLY A 256 -0.20 -4.30 -25.08
N LEU A 257 0.61 -5.33 -25.31
CA LEU A 257 1.19 -6.15 -24.25
C LEU A 257 2.25 -5.38 -23.46
N ALA A 258 2.32 -5.64 -22.15
CA ALA A 258 3.41 -5.09 -21.33
C ALA A 258 4.67 -5.93 -21.53
N TYR A 259 5.85 -5.34 -21.28
CA TYR A 259 7.15 -6.01 -21.41
C TYR A 259 7.17 -7.44 -20.87
N ILE A 260 6.69 -7.66 -19.64
CA ILE A 260 6.71 -8.99 -19.01
C ILE A 260 5.76 -9.98 -19.67
N ASP A 261 4.65 -9.49 -20.20
CA ASP A 261 3.67 -10.32 -20.90
C ASP A 261 4.24 -10.73 -22.27
N THR A 262 4.83 -9.78 -23.02
CA THR A 262 5.54 -10.04 -24.28
C THR A 262 6.71 -11.01 -24.10
N GLN A 263 7.50 -10.84 -23.04
CA GLN A 263 8.63 -11.73 -22.71
C GLN A 263 8.21 -13.17 -22.40
N GLN A 264 6.99 -13.36 -21.88
CA GLN A 264 6.50 -14.69 -21.50
C GLN A 264 5.86 -15.44 -22.66
N LEU A 265 5.45 -14.75 -23.73
CA LEU A 265 4.76 -15.35 -24.87
C LEU A 265 5.54 -16.49 -25.50
N THR A 266 4.80 -17.53 -25.88
CA THR A 266 5.25 -18.71 -26.61
C THR A 266 4.36 -18.92 -27.83
N HIS A 267 4.79 -19.76 -28.77
CA HIS A 267 3.97 -20.09 -29.95
C HIS A 267 2.59 -20.69 -29.59
N SER A 268 2.50 -21.42 -28.47
CA SER A 268 1.24 -21.98 -27.96
C SER A 268 0.22 -20.93 -27.52
N ASN A 269 0.63 -19.67 -27.31
CA ASN A 269 -0.30 -18.59 -27.05
C ASN A 269 -1.04 -18.13 -28.32
N ILE A 270 -0.58 -18.50 -29.51
CA ILE A 270 -1.23 -18.11 -30.76
C ILE A 270 -2.20 -19.21 -31.19
N ASN A 271 -3.49 -18.88 -31.28
CA ASN A 271 -4.54 -19.79 -31.72
C ASN A 271 -5.51 -19.08 -32.65
N ILE A 272 -6.36 -19.83 -33.34
CA ILE A 272 -7.41 -19.28 -34.20
C ILE A 272 -8.58 -18.78 -33.35
N GLY A 273 -9.01 -17.55 -33.60
CA GLY A 273 -10.17 -16.93 -32.98
C GLY A 273 -11.49 -17.37 -33.62
N LEU A 274 -12.60 -16.88 -33.07
CA LEU A 274 -13.95 -17.17 -33.59
C LEU A 274 -14.20 -16.58 -34.98
N ASP A 275 -13.41 -15.59 -35.37
CA ASP A 275 -13.43 -14.94 -36.68
C ASP A 275 -12.56 -15.67 -37.73
N GLY A 276 -11.92 -16.78 -37.36
CA GLY A 276 -11.01 -17.51 -38.24
C GLY A 276 -9.60 -16.91 -38.35
N ASN A 277 -9.33 -15.77 -37.72
CA ASN A 277 -8.02 -15.12 -37.74
C ASN A 277 -7.14 -15.61 -36.58
N ARG A 278 -5.84 -15.32 -36.62
CA ARG A 278 -4.91 -15.65 -35.51
C ARG A 278 -5.02 -14.62 -34.39
N TRP A 279 -5.04 -15.10 -33.16
CA TRP A 279 -5.15 -14.30 -31.94
C TRP A 279 -4.10 -14.72 -30.93
N ILE A 280 -3.64 -13.77 -30.12
CA ILE A 280 -2.87 -14.04 -28.90
C ILE A 280 -3.84 -14.28 -27.76
N PHE A 281 -3.78 -15.46 -27.16
CA PHE A 281 -4.48 -15.81 -25.93
C PHE A 281 -3.48 -15.91 -24.79
N THR A 282 -3.57 -14.97 -23.85
CA THR A 282 -2.68 -14.93 -22.68
C THR A 282 -3.41 -14.47 -21.42
N LYS A 283 -2.76 -14.63 -20.28
CA LYS A 283 -3.21 -14.06 -19.00
C LYS A 283 -2.18 -13.03 -18.55
N ARG A 284 -2.64 -11.80 -18.36
CA ARG A 284 -1.77 -10.69 -17.94
C ARG A 284 -1.12 -11.01 -16.60
N GLN A 285 0.21 -10.91 -16.51
CA GLN A 285 0.97 -11.29 -15.33
C GLN A 285 0.51 -10.53 -14.08
N LYS A 286 0.28 -9.21 -14.22
CA LYS A 286 -0.02 -8.30 -13.11
C LYS A 286 -1.42 -8.49 -12.52
N THR A 287 -2.42 -8.71 -13.37
CA THR A 287 -3.83 -8.74 -12.96
C THR A 287 -4.44 -10.14 -12.98
N LYS A 288 -3.76 -11.10 -13.61
CA LYS A 288 -4.22 -12.48 -13.86
C LYS A 288 -5.50 -12.57 -14.70
N THR A 289 -5.91 -11.46 -15.31
CA THR A 289 -7.04 -11.37 -16.24
C THR A 289 -6.64 -11.90 -17.60
N THR A 290 -7.58 -12.51 -18.31
CA THR A 290 -7.40 -12.89 -19.72
C THR A 290 -7.18 -11.66 -20.59
N SER A 291 -6.29 -11.79 -21.58
CA SER A 291 -5.99 -10.83 -22.63
C SER A 291 -6.03 -11.60 -23.93
N ASN A 292 -7.06 -11.36 -24.73
CA ASN A 292 -7.22 -11.96 -26.04
C ASN A 292 -7.11 -10.83 -27.07
N ILE A 293 -6.12 -10.91 -27.95
CA ILE A 293 -5.76 -9.83 -28.88
C ILE A 293 -5.71 -10.41 -30.29
N PRO A 294 -6.56 -9.92 -31.22
CA PRO A 294 -6.44 -10.27 -32.64
C PRO A 294 -5.08 -9.83 -33.20
N LEU A 295 -4.44 -10.67 -34.00
CA LEU A 295 -3.18 -10.29 -34.65
C LEU A 295 -3.46 -9.37 -35.85
N LEU A 296 -2.78 -8.23 -35.86
CA LEU A 296 -2.73 -7.35 -37.03
C LEU A 296 -1.63 -7.84 -38.00
N PRO A 297 -1.74 -7.55 -39.31
CA PRO A 297 -0.75 -7.98 -40.31
C PRO A 297 0.69 -7.63 -39.95
N GLN A 298 0.92 -6.41 -39.44
CA GLN A 298 2.22 -5.92 -39.01
C GLN A 298 2.83 -6.80 -37.90
N THR A 299 1.98 -7.25 -36.96
CA THR A 299 2.38 -8.14 -35.87
C THR A 299 2.74 -9.53 -36.40
N GLU A 300 2.01 -10.03 -37.40
CA GLU A 300 2.30 -11.33 -38.02
C GLU A 300 3.65 -11.33 -38.76
N THR A 301 3.96 -10.25 -39.49
CA THR A 301 5.26 -10.10 -40.17
C THR A 301 6.42 -10.18 -39.17
N ILE A 302 6.29 -9.56 -38.01
CA ILE A 302 7.32 -9.61 -36.95
C ILE A 302 7.44 -11.03 -36.38
N ILE A 303 6.32 -11.72 -36.13
CA ILE A 303 6.33 -13.10 -35.64
C ILE A 303 7.06 -14.02 -36.63
N GLU A 304 6.74 -13.92 -37.92
CA GLU A 304 7.35 -14.78 -38.93
C GLU A 304 8.85 -14.48 -39.10
N LYS A 305 9.25 -13.19 -39.07
CA LYS A 305 10.65 -12.77 -39.13
C LYS A 305 11.54 -13.44 -38.07
N TYR A 306 11.02 -13.62 -36.85
CA TYR A 306 11.79 -14.17 -35.71
C TYR A 306 11.50 -15.64 -35.40
N LYS A 307 10.67 -16.31 -36.19
CA LYS A 307 10.26 -17.72 -35.97
C LYS A 307 11.43 -18.69 -35.87
N ASN A 308 12.45 -18.50 -36.72
CA ASN A 308 13.65 -19.34 -36.75
C ASN A 308 14.84 -18.73 -35.99
N ASN A 309 14.61 -17.71 -35.16
CA ASN A 309 15.68 -17.08 -34.41
C ASN A 309 16.26 -18.07 -33.37
N PRO A 310 17.59 -18.26 -33.28
CA PRO A 310 18.19 -19.23 -32.36
C PRO A 310 17.78 -19.04 -30.90
N MET A 311 17.60 -17.80 -30.44
CA MET A 311 17.18 -17.51 -29.07
C MET A 311 15.74 -17.95 -28.82
N CYS A 312 14.84 -17.76 -29.80
CA CYS A 312 13.46 -18.22 -29.71
C CYS A 312 13.39 -19.75 -29.66
N LEU A 313 14.12 -20.43 -30.54
CA LEU A 313 14.17 -21.90 -30.61
C LEU A 313 14.69 -22.50 -29.29
N ASN A 314 15.76 -21.95 -28.73
CA ASN A 314 16.37 -22.46 -27.50
C ASN A 314 15.50 -22.21 -26.24
N THR A 315 14.71 -21.13 -26.22
CA THR A 315 13.91 -20.74 -25.04
C THR A 315 12.43 -21.09 -25.16
N GLY A 316 11.97 -21.52 -26.34
CA GLY A 316 10.56 -21.72 -26.66
C GLY A 316 9.71 -20.43 -26.67
N LYS A 317 10.36 -19.26 -26.63
CA LYS A 317 9.68 -17.94 -26.62
C LYS A 317 9.33 -17.49 -28.03
N LEU A 318 8.28 -16.67 -28.12
CA LEU A 318 7.79 -16.14 -29.39
C LEU A 318 8.75 -15.10 -30.00
N LEU A 319 9.41 -14.30 -29.16
CA LEU A 319 10.29 -13.21 -29.59
C LEU A 319 11.62 -13.20 -28.81
N PRO A 320 12.74 -12.77 -29.44
CA PRO A 320 14.06 -12.75 -28.81
C PRO A 320 14.24 -11.50 -27.93
N MET A 321 13.61 -11.53 -26.76
CA MET A 321 13.53 -10.39 -25.84
C MET A 321 14.83 -10.15 -25.05
N LEU A 322 15.36 -8.93 -25.13
CA LEU A 322 16.42 -8.45 -24.23
C LEU A 322 15.86 -8.06 -22.86
N SER A 323 16.75 -7.81 -21.89
CA SER A 323 16.33 -7.30 -20.57
C SER A 323 15.64 -5.93 -20.68
N ASN A 324 14.66 -5.67 -19.82
CA ASN A 324 13.89 -4.42 -19.84
C ASN A 324 14.79 -3.17 -19.78
N GLN A 325 15.89 -3.22 -19.02
CA GLN A 325 16.87 -2.13 -18.96
C GLN A 325 17.53 -1.89 -20.32
N LYS A 326 18.01 -2.95 -20.98
CA LYS A 326 18.62 -2.84 -22.31
C LYS A 326 17.61 -2.38 -23.36
N MET A 327 16.38 -2.91 -23.33
CA MET A 327 15.30 -2.47 -24.21
C MET A 327 15.06 -0.96 -24.09
N ASN A 328 14.91 -0.43 -22.88
CA ASN A 328 14.69 1.01 -22.68
C ASN A 328 15.91 1.87 -23.05
N ALA A 329 17.14 1.38 -22.84
CA ALA A 329 18.34 2.10 -23.27
C ALA A 329 18.39 2.26 -24.80
N TYR A 330 18.12 1.18 -25.54
CA TYR A 330 18.11 1.22 -27.00
C TYR A 330 16.91 1.95 -27.58
N LEU A 331 15.77 1.98 -26.87
CA LEU A 331 14.63 2.79 -27.29
C LEU A 331 14.93 4.28 -27.27
N LYS A 332 15.78 4.77 -26.36
CA LYS A 332 16.24 6.16 -26.37
C LYS A 332 17.06 6.46 -27.62
N GLU A 333 18.03 5.60 -27.94
CA GLU A 333 18.84 5.71 -29.16
C GLU A 333 17.97 5.66 -30.44
N ILE A 334 16.97 4.77 -30.47
CA ILE A 334 15.99 4.69 -31.58
C ILE A 334 15.18 5.99 -31.70
N ALA A 335 14.73 6.57 -30.58
CA ALA A 335 13.98 7.82 -30.58
C ALA A 335 14.78 8.94 -31.25
N ASP A 336 16.05 9.09 -30.86
CA ASP A 336 16.96 10.11 -31.39
C ASP A 336 17.16 9.92 -32.91
N LEU A 337 17.42 8.67 -33.35
CA LEU A 337 17.63 8.33 -34.77
C LEU A 337 16.37 8.50 -35.65
N CYS A 338 15.18 8.46 -35.04
CA CYS A 338 13.89 8.67 -35.70
C CYS A 338 13.37 10.12 -35.57
N GLY A 339 14.11 11.02 -34.90
CA GLY A 339 13.68 12.40 -34.67
C GLY A 339 12.41 12.48 -33.80
N ILE A 340 12.26 11.58 -32.84
CA ILE A 340 11.11 11.54 -31.93
C ILE A 340 11.49 12.24 -30.63
N ASN A 341 10.95 13.44 -30.42
CA ASN A 341 11.21 14.28 -29.24
C ASN A 341 10.45 13.82 -27.97
N LYS A 342 10.36 12.51 -27.76
CA LYS A 342 9.69 11.87 -26.63
C LYS A 342 10.63 10.84 -26.02
N GLU A 343 10.77 10.83 -24.71
CA GLU A 343 11.58 9.81 -24.04
C GLU A 343 10.90 8.44 -24.18
N LEU A 344 11.39 7.61 -25.11
CA LEU A 344 10.80 6.31 -25.37
C LEU A 344 11.12 5.32 -24.24
N ALA A 345 10.06 4.81 -23.61
CA ALA A 345 10.11 3.67 -22.73
C ALA A 345 9.16 2.58 -23.24
N TYR A 346 9.45 1.32 -22.96
CA TYR A 346 8.67 0.18 -23.47
C TYR A 346 7.17 0.29 -23.17
N HIS A 347 6.80 0.87 -22.02
CA HIS A 347 5.38 1.01 -21.66
C HIS A 347 4.60 1.97 -22.56
N ILE A 348 5.29 2.87 -23.28
CA ILE A 348 4.70 3.78 -24.26
C ILE A 348 4.06 2.97 -25.39
N ALA A 349 4.62 1.84 -25.79
CA ALA A 349 4.03 0.96 -26.81
C ALA A 349 2.57 0.59 -26.47
N ARG A 350 2.30 0.30 -25.20
CA ARG A 350 0.95 -0.01 -24.74
C ARG A 350 0.02 1.21 -24.73
N HIS A 351 0.55 2.40 -24.49
CA HIS A 351 -0.21 3.65 -24.61
C HIS A 351 -0.53 3.94 -26.08
N THR A 352 0.44 3.77 -26.97
CA THR A 352 0.29 3.87 -28.44
C THR A 352 -0.76 2.88 -28.95
N PHE A 353 -0.74 1.61 -28.51
CA PHE A 353 -1.78 0.65 -28.87
C PHE A 353 -3.18 1.14 -28.47
N ALA A 354 -3.31 1.56 -27.21
CA ALA A 354 -4.60 1.96 -26.65
C ALA A 354 -5.15 3.22 -27.30
N THR A 355 -4.30 4.17 -27.67
CA THR A 355 -4.70 5.48 -28.23
C THR A 355 -4.72 5.41 -29.75
N THR A 356 -3.54 5.48 -30.36
CA THR A 356 -3.32 5.58 -31.81
C THR A 356 -3.84 4.39 -32.58
N VAL A 357 -3.44 3.16 -32.21
CA VAL A 357 -3.80 1.97 -33.01
C VAL A 357 -5.28 1.60 -32.88
N THR A 358 -5.89 1.79 -31.70
CA THR A 358 -7.25 1.30 -31.43
C THR A 358 -8.29 2.41 -31.26
N LEU A 359 -8.23 3.22 -30.19
CA LEU A 359 -9.28 4.20 -29.90
C LEU A 359 -9.45 5.23 -31.03
N SER A 360 -8.36 5.75 -31.59
CA SER A 360 -8.38 6.68 -32.74
C SER A 360 -8.96 6.06 -34.00
N ASN A 361 -8.89 4.72 -34.13
CA ASN A 361 -9.41 3.95 -35.25
C ASN A 361 -10.79 3.33 -34.94
N GLY A 362 -11.58 3.96 -34.07
CA GLY A 362 -12.97 3.59 -33.86
C GLY A 362 -13.22 2.42 -32.88
N VAL A 363 -12.20 1.71 -32.41
CA VAL A 363 -12.39 0.56 -31.49
C VAL A 363 -13.00 1.03 -30.16
N SER A 364 -13.97 0.26 -29.63
CA SER A 364 -14.66 0.62 -28.39
C SER A 364 -13.76 0.51 -27.15
N ILE A 365 -14.00 1.37 -26.16
CA ILE A 365 -13.20 1.41 -24.93
C ILE A 365 -13.29 0.10 -24.14
N GLU A 366 -14.42 -0.59 -24.19
CA GLU A 366 -14.63 -1.91 -23.58
C GLU A 366 -13.73 -2.96 -24.22
N SER A 367 -13.67 -2.97 -25.56
CA SER A 367 -12.83 -3.89 -26.33
C SER A 367 -11.36 -3.63 -26.05
N VAL A 368 -10.93 -2.37 -26.06
CA VAL A 368 -9.56 -1.97 -25.70
C VAL A 368 -9.23 -2.37 -24.27
N SER A 369 -10.14 -2.12 -23.31
CA SER A 369 -9.97 -2.49 -21.91
C SER A 369 -9.78 -4.01 -21.72
N LYS A 370 -10.53 -4.81 -22.48
CA LYS A 370 -10.45 -6.28 -22.49
C LYS A 370 -9.13 -6.76 -23.13
N MET A 371 -8.75 -6.22 -24.30
CA MET A 371 -7.48 -6.56 -24.97
C MET A 371 -6.27 -6.22 -24.09
N LEU A 372 -6.33 -5.09 -23.37
CA LEU A 372 -5.29 -4.68 -22.43
C LEU A 372 -5.31 -5.49 -21.12
N GLY A 373 -6.38 -6.22 -20.78
CA GLY A 373 -6.48 -6.93 -19.50
C GLY A 373 -6.55 -5.99 -18.29
N HIS A 374 -7.34 -4.92 -18.39
CA HIS A 374 -7.62 -4.03 -17.26
C HIS A 374 -8.79 -4.55 -16.42
N LYS A 375 -8.61 -4.62 -15.08
CA LYS A 375 -9.69 -4.97 -14.14
C LYS A 375 -10.75 -3.87 -14.00
N ASN A 376 -10.37 -2.61 -14.25
CA ASN A 376 -11.24 -1.46 -14.11
C ASN A 376 -11.13 -0.57 -15.34
N ILE A 377 -12.27 -0.33 -16.00
CA ILE A 377 -12.38 0.46 -17.22
C ILE A 377 -11.90 1.91 -17.05
N LYS A 378 -11.95 2.46 -15.82
CA LYS A 378 -11.38 3.77 -15.49
C LYS A 378 -9.91 3.90 -15.89
N THR A 379 -9.15 2.79 -15.86
CA THR A 379 -7.75 2.77 -16.30
C THR A 379 -7.60 3.06 -17.79
N THR A 380 -8.60 2.66 -18.60
CA THR A 380 -8.66 2.85 -20.05
C THR A 380 -9.25 4.20 -20.41
N GLN A 381 -10.16 4.76 -19.58
CA GLN A 381 -10.77 6.08 -19.80
C GLN A 381 -9.74 7.21 -19.89
N HIS A 382 -8.61 7.08 -19.20
CA HIS A 382 -7.51 8.05 -19.31
C HIS A 382 -6.98 8.20 -20.74
N TYR A 383 -7.08 7.18 -21.59
CA TYR A 383 -6.69 7.27 -23.00
C TYR A 383 -7.74 7.98 -23.85
N ALA A 384 -9.02 7.73 -23.56
CA ALA A 384 -10.13 8.31 -24.31
C ALA A 384 -10.26 9.83 -24.11
N LYS A 385 -9.88 10.35 -22.93
CA LYS A 385 -9.87 11.81 -22.65
C LYS A 385 -8.97 12.62 -23.59
N ILE A 386 -8.07 11.97 -24.31
CA ILE A 386 -7.05 12.63 -25.13
C ILE A 386 -7.51 12.80 -26.60
N LEU A 387 -8.66 12.22 -26.98
CA LEU A 387 -9.12 12.17 -28.37
C LEU A 387 -10.31 13.11 -28.62
N ASP A 388 -10.05 14.41 -28.69
CA ASP A 388 -11.03 15.39 -29.19
C ASP A 388 -11.40 15.14 -30.66
N SER A 389 -10.48 14.52 -31.42
CA SER A 389 -10.71 14.06 -32.80
C SER A 389 -11.80 13.00 -32.90
N LYS A 390 -11.93 12.12 -31.89
CA LYS A 390 -12.97 11.09 -31.87
C LYS A 390 -14.35 11.69 -31.65
N VAL A 391 -14.46 12.68 -30.75
CA VAL A 391 -15.71 13.43 -30.58
C VAL A 391 -16.15 14.06 -31.90
N SER A 392 -15.22 14.61 -32.66
CA SER A 392 -15.53 15.19 -33.98
C SER A 392 -16.02 14.14 -34.99
N GLN A 393 -15.35 13.00 -35.10
CA GLN A 393 -15.74 11.91 -36.00
C GLN A 393 -17.08 11.26 -35.60
N ASP A 394 -17.28 11.01 -34.31
CA ASP A 394 -18.53 10.44 -33.78
C ASP A 394 -19.72 11.37 -34.07
N MET A 395 -19.51 12.69 -33.93
CA MET A 395 -20.53 13.70 -34.27
C MET A 395 -20.80 13.79 -35.78
N GLU A 396 -19.80 13.57 -36.62
CA GLU A 396 -19.97 13.54 -38.08
C GLU A 396 -20.75 12.31 -38.55
N GLN A 397 -20.45 11.14 -37.96
CA GLN A 397 -21.25 9.93 -38.17
C GLN A 397 -22.70 10.13 -37.70
N LEU A 398 -22.91 10.72 -36.52
CA LEU A 398 -24.24 11.04 -36.02
C LEU A 398 -24.99 11.99 -36.95
N LYS A 399 -24.34 13.07 -37.43
CA LYS A 399 -24.92 13.99 -38.42
C LYS A 399 -25.36 13.25 -39.68
N THR A 400 -24.56 12.29 -40.15
CA THR A 400 -24.88 11.48 -41.34
C THR A 400 -26.11 10.59 -41.10
N ILE A 401 -26.20 9.95 -39.93
CA ILE A 401 -27.35 9.12 -39.53
C ILE A 401 -28.62 9.97 -39.43
N LEU A 402 -28.55 11.14 -38.80
CA LEU A 402 -29.69 12.05 -38.64
C LEU A 402 -30.18 12.57 -40.00
N LYS A 403 -29.27 12.97 -40.91
CA LYS A 403 -29.63 13.37 -42.28
C LYS A 403 -30.33 12.25 -43.07
N LYS A 404 -29.92 10.99 -42.87
CA LYS A 404 -30.62 9.83 -43.49
C LYS A 404 -32.04 9.66 -42.95
N LYS A 405 -32.25 9.85 -41.63
CA LYS A 405 -33.58 9.79 -41.01
C LYS A 405 -34.50 10.93 -41.46
N GLU A 406 -33.98 12.13 -41.66
CA GLU A 406 -34.76 13.26 -42.20
C GLU A 406 -35.18 13.02 -43.65
N LYS A 407 -34.30 12.48 -44.49
CA LYS A 407 -34.64 12.09 -45.87
C LYS A 407 -35.72 11.01 -45.92
N GLN A 408 -35.70 10.04 -45.01
CA GLN A 408 -36.74 9.00 -44.92
C GLN A 408 -38.09 9.58 -44.51
N LYS A 409 -38.13 10.51 -43.54
CA LYS A 409 -39.37 11.22 -43.17
C LYS A 409 -39.96 12.07 -44.29
N ASN A 410 -39.12 12.71 -45.10
CA ASN A 410 -39.58 13.55 -46.21
C ASN A 410 -40.05 12.75 -47.44
N CYS A 411 -39.68 11.47 -47.56
CA CYS A 411 -40.22 10.59 -48.60
C CYS A 411 -41.57 9.96 -48.24
N GLU A 412 -42.00 10.00 -46.97
CA GLU A 412 -43.26 9.42 -46.49
C GLU A 412 -44.45 10.39 -46.48
N ILE A 413 -44.28 11.63 -46.99
CA ILE A 413 -45.38 12.59 -47.14
C ILE A 413 -45.84 12.56 -48.60
N PRO A 414 -46.98 11.93 -48.94
CA PRO A 414 -47.55 12.05 -50.28
C PRO A 414 -48.11 13.46 -50.44
N THR A 415 -47.64 14.17 -51.46
CA THR A 415 -48.30 15.39 -51.98
C THR A 415 -49.75 15.04 -52.32
N LEU A 416 -50.68 15.49 -51.47
CA LEU A 416 -52.10 15.57 -51.79
C LEU A 416 -52.31 16.84 -52.64
N HIS A 417 -52.48 16.65 -53.94
CA HIS A 417 -53.12 17.60 -54.85
C HIS A 417 -54.33 16.95 -55.48
#